data_AF-A0A933MB75-F1
#
_entry.id   AF-A0A933MB75-F1
#
_cell.length_a   1.000
_cell.length_b   1.000
_cell.length_c   1.000
_cell.angle_alpha   90.00
_cell.angle_beta   90.00
_cell.angle_gamma   90.00
#
_symmetry.space_group_name_H-M   'P 1'
#
loop_
_entity.id
_entity.type
_entity.pdbx_description
1 polymer ?
#
loop_
_entity_poly.entity_id
_entity_poly.type
_entity_poly.pdbx_seq_one_letter_code
_entity_poly.pdbx_strand_id
1 'polypeptide(L)'
;MSITPFIYLGQEAVLGVVRNITARKQAEEKLQRRTHQLSVLYAIDHAAAHSLELDAILNDALDNVLEVLGVEAGDILLLEPDGETLALRLHRGLSEDFVRHVNAVKMGEGLAGRAAVERKPVTMDIAEYPLERLAPFLVKEGIQSLASVPLLSAGELVGALNLVTRRPRAFAPEEIELLTAIGRQLGGAVSNARLHQETRQRAEHLSILNRIARALAATLNLDDLLEIVRREIMAVVEADTFFIALYDPEANELDFRIRIDKGVREPPERRYMAAGLTATVVTSKIPLLIRNFEQEKHHLPPAKLWGTMDVPQSWLGLPLLLGQDVIGVFSVQAYRADAFDDDDQKVLSTIADAVAVAVENTRLYGAERQRATRLAAMQRLSIELAGLRDERSVLTVLVNRTAALADSPTCTVMLIDDQTNEAVLAAQYGLPESTPSDPRRTQRTPRKLRALRVLRGSLGWRTRRTRVANLCMICGCPCSCRSFGVGSRAASRSFWRTLTATP
;
A
#
# COMPACT_ATOMS: atom_id res chain seq x y z
N MET A 1 -14.22 43.52 -65.36
CA MET A 1 -14.97 44.06 -66.51
C MET A 1 -14.12 45.16 -67.11
N SER A 2 -13.79 45.09 -68.40
CA SER A 2 -13.17 46.24 -69.09
C SER A 2 -14.21 46.84 -70.02
N ILE A 3 -14.23 48.17 -70.06
CA ILE A 3 -15.21 48.96 -70.80
C ILE A 3 -14.41 49.90 -71.68
N THR A 4 -14.48 49.72 -73.00
CA THR A 4 -13.74 50.56 -73.95
C THR A 4 -14.73 51.29 -74.85
N PRO A 5 -14.74 52.63 -74.85
CA PRO A 5 -15.61 53.40 -75.73
C PRO A 5 -15.11 53.31 -77.18
N PHE A 6 -16.04 53.23 -78.13
CA PHE A 6 -15.75 53.26 -79.57
C PHE A 6 -16.94 53.84 -80.35
N ILE A 7 -16.72 54.29 -81.59
CA ILE A 7 -17.81 54.80 -82.44
C ILE A 7 -18.30 53.66 -83.35
N TYR A 8 -19.59 53.32 -83.26
CA TYR A 8 -20.25 52.36 -84.16
C TYR A 8 -21.30 53.10 -84.98
N LEU A 9 -21.15 53.13 -86.30
CA LEU A 9 -22.07 53.80 -87.22
C LEU A 9 -22.35 55.29 -86.87
N GLY A 10 -21.33 56.01 -86.42
CA GLY A 10 -21.43 57.44 -86.09
C GLY A 10 -22.05 57.75 -84.72
N GLN A 11 -22.35 56.73 -83.90
CA GLN A 11 -22.82 56.91 -82.52
C GLN A 11 -21.81 56.37 -81.51
N GLU A 12 -21.76 57.00 -80.33
CA GLU A 12 -20.96 56.49 -79.21
C GLU A 12 -21.50 55.14 -78.75
N ALA A 13 -20.64 54.14 -78.76
CA ALA A 13 -20.90 52.79 -78.31
C ALA A 13 -19.81 52.35 -77.32
N VAL A 14 -20.09 51.27 -76.60
CA VAL A 14 -19.21 50.77 -75.55
C VAL A 14 -19.07 49.26 -75.69
N LEU A 15 -17.83 48.78 -75.79
CA LEU A 15 -17.53 47.35 -75.78
C LEU A 15 -17.23 46.92 -74.34
N GLY A 16 -18.14 46.15 -73.76
CA GLY A 16 -17.96 45.53 -72.45
C GLY A 16 -17.48 44.09 -72.58
N VAL A 17 -16.28 43.80 -72.06
CA VAL A 17 -15.82 42.41 -71.91
C VAL A 17 -16.07 41.96 -70.48
N VAL A 18 -16.99 41.02 -70.32
CA VAL A 18 -17.33 40.38 -69.03
C VAL A 18 -16.78 38.96 -69.04
N ARG A 19 -15.92 38.64 -68.08
CA ARG A 19 -15.35 37.29 -67.92
C ARG A 19 -16.23 36.51 -66.95
N ASN A 20 -16.77 35.38 -67.38
CA ASN A 20 -17.50 34.49 -66.50
C ASN A 20 -16.52 33.86 -65.48
N ILE A 21 -16.72 34.16 -64.19
CA ILE A 21 -15.88 33.68 -63.09
C ILE A 21 -16.60 32.67 -62.19
N THR A 22 -17.81 32.23 -62.56
CA THR A 22 -18.66 31.37 -61.72
C THR A 22 -17.97 30.06 -61.35
N ALA A 23 -17.38 29.37 -62.33
CA ALA A 23 -16.65 28.12 -62.10
C ALA A 23 -15.42 28.31 -61.18
N ARG A 24 -14.73 29.45 -61.30
CA ARG A 24 -13.57 29.77 -60.44
C ARG A 24 -14.01 30.07 -59.01
N LYS A 25 -15.09 30.82 -58.83
CA LYS A 25 -15.65 31.14 -57.51
C LYS A 25 -16.14 29.89 -56.78
N GLN A 26 -16.82 28.99 -57.48
CA GLN A 26 -17.24 27.70 -56.92
C GLN A 26 -16.04 26.82 -56.52
N ALA A 27 -14.95 26.83 -57.31
CA ALA A 27 -13.73 26.10 -56.96
C ALA A 27 -13.00 26.72 -55.76
N GLU A 28 -12.93 28.05 -55.67
CA GLU A 28 -12.36 28.78 -54.52
C GLU A 28 -13.13 28.46 -53.23
N GLU A 29 -14.47 28.52 -53.26
CA GLU A 29 -15.32 28.19 -52.11
C GLU A 29 -15.18 26.73 -51.69
N LYS A 30 -15.14 25.80 -52.65
CA LYS A 30 -14.96 24.37 -52.36
C LYS A 30 -13.58 24.09 -51.76
N LEU A 31 -12.54 24.79 -52.24
CA LEU A 31 -11.19 24.67 -51.70
C LEU A 31 -11.11 25.23 -50.27
N GLN A 32 -11.64 26.44 -50.05
CA GLN A 32 -11.71 27.04 -48.71
C GLN A 32 -12.42 26.15 -47.70
N ARG A 33 -13.56 25.55 -48.09
CA ARG A 33 -14.27 24.58 -47.23
C ARG A 33 -13.42 23.37 -46.87
N ARG A 34 -12.70 22.80 -47.85
CA ARG A 34 -11.82 21.65 -47.62
C ARG A 34 -10.62 21.98 -46.74
N THR A 35 -10.05 23.16 -46.92
CA THR A 35 -8.98 23.67 -46.05
C THR A 35 -9.48 23.85 -44.61
N HIS A 36 -10.69 24.37 -44.42
CA HIS A 36 -11.31 24.56 -43.10
C HIS A 36 -11.62 23.23 -42.40
N GLN A 37 -12.13 22.23 -43.14
CA GLN A 37 -12.35 20.89 -42.60
C GLN A 37 -11.04 20.24 -42.14
N LEU A 38 -9.97 20.37 -42.93
CA LEU A 38 -8.66 19.82 -42.58
C LEU A 38 -8.07 20.52 -41.35
N SER A 39 -8.25 21.84 -41.18
CA SER A 39 -7.69 22.53 -40.01
C SER A 39 -8.28 22.05 -38.68
N VAL A 40 -9.56 21.65 -38.64
CA VAL A 40 -10.16 21.07 -37.43
C VAL A 40 -9.53 19.73 -37.08
N LEU A 41 -9.42 18.86 -38.08
CA LEU A 41 -8.85 17.54 -37.90
C LEU A 41 -7.38 17.63 -37.47
N TYR A 42 -6.63 18.58 -38.04
CA TYR A 42 -5.26 18.86 -37.63
C TYR A 42 -5.18 19.45 -36.22
N ALA A 43 -6.09 20.33 -35.81
CA ALA A 43 -6.11 20.88 -34.47
C ALA A 43 -6.35 19.80 -33.41
N ILE A 44 -7.28 18.88 -33.69
CA ILE A 44 -7.56 17.73 -32.81
C ILE A 44 -6.38 16.77 -32.77
N ASP A 45 -5.83 16.38 -33.92
CA ASP A 45 -4.64 15.53 -33.98
C ASP A 45 -3.46 16.18 -33.24
N HIS A 46 -3.29 17.49 -33.38
CA HIS A 46 -2.25 18.23 -32.69
C HIS A 46 -2.46 18.25 -31.18
N ALA A 47 -3.68 18.51 -30.69
CA ALA A 47 -4.01 18.45 -29.27
C ALA A 47 -3.79 17.03 -28.70
N ALA A 48 -4.24 16.01 -29.44
CA ALA A 48 -4.08 14.60 -29.06
C ALA A 48 -2.62 14.13 -29.08
N ALA A 49 -1.77 14.69 -29.94
CA ALA A 49 -0.35 14.34 -30.02
C ALA A 49 0.51 15.01 -28.92
N HIS A 50 0.09 16.18 -28.42
CA HIS A 50 0.90 17.00 -27.51
C HIS A 50 0.42 17.00 -26.06
N SER A 51 -0.78 16.47 -25.78
CA SER A 51 -1.26 16.25 -24.42
C SER A 51 -1.50 14.77 -24.17
N LEU A 52 -1.00 14.27 -23.05
CA LEU A 52 -1.35 12.95 -22.51
C LEU A 52 -2.42 13.04 -21.42
N GLU A 53 -2.79 14.26 -21.03
CA GLU A 53 -3.81 14.57 -20.03
C GLU A 53 -5.18 14.63 -20.73
N LEU A 54 -6.07 13.70 -20.35
CA LEU A 54 -7.40 13.57 -20.94
C LEU A 54 -8.17 14.89 -20.93
N ASP A 55 -8.16 15.59 -19.79
CA ASP A 55 -8.91 16.85 -19.65
C ASP A 55 -8.41 17.92 -20.61
N ALA A 56 -7.10 18.07 -20.79
CA ALA A 56 -6.55 19.05 -21.72
C ALA A 56 -6.95 18.73 -23.18
N ILE A 57 -6.92 17.45 -23.58
CA ILE A 57 -7.36 17.02 -24.91
C ILE A 57 -8.83 17.39 -25.14
N LEU A 58 -9.70 17.09 -24.16
CA LEU A 58 -11.13 17.36 -24.26
C LEU A 58 -11.42 18.87 -24.31
N ASN A 59 -10.73 19.67 -23.51
CA ASN A 59 -10.86 21.12 -23.49
C ASN A 59 -10.53 21.72 -24.85
N ASP A 60 -9.32 21.46 -25.37
CA ASP A 60 -8.86 21.98 -26.64
C ASP A 60 -9.77 21.52 -27.80
N ALA A 61 -10.21 20.26 -27.76
CA ALA A 61 -11.11 19.71 -28.76
C ALA A 61 -12.46 20.44 -28.79
N LEU A 62 -13.12 20.58 -27.63
CA LEU A 62 -14.44 21.19 -27.58
C LEU A 62 -14.39 22.65 -28.01
N ASP A 63 -13.38 23.41 -27.55
CA ASP A 63 -13.20 24.82 -27.91
C ASP A 63 -12.99 24.98 -29.43
N ASN A 64 -12.12 24.16 -30.04
CA ASN A 64 -11.89 24.20 -31.49
C ASN A 64 -13.13 23.82 -32.31
N VAL A 65 -13.88 22.80 -31.87
CA VAL A 65 -15.10 22.36 -32.57
C VAL A 65 -16.16 23.46 -32.56
N LEU A 66 -16.38 24.10 -31.40
CA LEU A 66 -17.37 25.16 -31.25
C LEU A 66 -17.01 26.39 -32.07
N GLU A 67 -15.73 26.80 -32.05
CA GLU A 67 -15.24 27.94 -32.83
C GLU A 67 -15.41 27.70 -34.34
N VAL A 68 -14.96 26.56 -34.83
CA VAL A 68 -14.96 26.26 -36.28
C VAL A 68 -16.36 26.11 -36.84
N LEU A 69 -17.25 25.45 -36.11
CA LEU A 69 -18.63 25.25 -36.55
C LEU A 69 -19.53 26.45 -36.26
N GLY A 70 -19.03 27.45 -35.51
CA GLY A 70 -19.81 28.59 -35.06
C GLY A 70 -21.02 28.16 -34.24
N VAL A 71 -20.81 27.24 -33.29
CA VAL A 71 -21.85 26.73 -32.39
C VAL A 71 -21.64 27.33 -31.00
N GLU A 72 -22.74 27.75 -30.37
CA GLU A 72 -22.70 28.53 -29.12
C GLU A 72 -22.38 27.69 -27.88
N ALA A 73 -22.75 26.41 -27.90
CA ALA A 73 -22.64 25.55 -26.74
C ALA A 73 -22.55 24.08 -27.13
N GLY A 74 -21.91 23.30 -26.26
CA GLY A 74 -21.75 21.87 -26.43
C GLY A 74 -21.14 21.23 -25.20
N ASP A 75 -21.15 19.91 -25.20
CA ASP A 75 -20.61 19.10 -24.13
C ASP A 75 -20.00 17.79 -24.65
N ILE A 76 -19.16 17.18 -23.82
CA ILE A 76 -18.60 15.85 -24.04
C ILE A 76 -19.01 14.97 -22.86
N LEU A 77 -19.68 13.88 -23.19
CA LEU A 77 -20.00 12.80 -22.26
C LEU A 77 -19.03 11.65 -22.52
N LEU A 78 -18.49 11.03 -21.48
CA LEU A 78 -17.69 9.80 -21.61
C LEU A 78 -18.43 8.60 -21.04
N LEU A 79 -18.21 7.44 -21.65
CA LEU A 79 -18.74 6.18 -21.17
C LEU A 79 -18.04 5.79 -19.86
N GLU A 80 -18.84 5.53 -18.84
CA GLU A 80 -18.41 5.02 -17.55
C GLU A 80 -18.05 3.52 -17.64
N PRO A 81 -17.28 2.98 -16.68
CA PRO A 81 -16.88 1.57 -16.67
C PRO A 81 -18.04 0.58 -16.63
N ASP A 82 -19.25 1.02 -16.25
CA ASP A 82 -20.47 0.20 -16.28
C ASP A 82 -20.93 -0.16 -17.70
N GLY A 83 -20.46 0.58 -18.71
CA GLY A 83 -20.85 0.40 -20.11
C GLY A 83 -22.28 0.85 -20.44
N GLU A 84 -23.00 1.43 -19.49
CA GLU A 84 -24.42 1.80 -19.61
C GLU A 84 -24.67 3.30 -19.43
N THR A 85 -23.73 4.01 -18.81
CA THR A 85 -23.88 5.42 -18.45
C THR A 85 -22.87 6.31 -19.17
N LEU A 86 -23.37 7.35 -19.84
CA LEU A 86 -22.57 8.45 -20.38
C LEU A 86 -22.57 9.60 -19.36
N ALA A 87 -21.45 9.81 -18.69
CA ALA A 87 -21.30 10.87 -17.70
C ALA A 87 -20.70 12.13 -18.33
N LEU A 88 -21.23 13.29 -17.95
CA LEU A 88 -20.72 14.58 -18.38
C LEU A 88 -19.31 14.81 -17.85
N ARG A 89 -18.36 15.04 -18.77
CA ARG A 89 -16.97 15.35 -18.43
C ARG A 89 -16.60 16.79 -18.70
N LEU A 90 -17.16 17.38 -19.76
CA LEU A 90 -16.84 18.74 -20.15
C LEU A 90 -18.04 19.43 -20.79
N HIS A 91 -18.21 20.73 -20.55
CA HIS A 91 -19.18 21.54 -21.27
C HIS A 91 -18.67 22.96 -21.53
N ARG A 92 -19.31 23.64 -22.49
CA ARG A 92 -19.13 25.05 -22.83
C ARG A 92 -20.46 25.68 -23.17
N GLY A 93 -20.67 26.92 -22.71
CA GLY A 93 -21.85 27.71 -23.06
C GLY A 93 -23.18 27.18 -22.51
N LEU A 94 -23.17 26.23 -21.58
CA LEU A 94 -24.35 25.68 -20.88
C LEU A 94 -24.43 26.22 -19.44
N SER A 95 -25.65 26.48 -18.95
CA SER A 95 -25.87 26.94 -17.57
C SER A 95 -25.55 25.88 -16.52
N GLU A 96 -25.14 26.29 -15.32
CA GLU A 96 -24.93 25.35 -14.22
C GLU A 96 -26.21 24.60 -13.83
N ASP A 97 -27.37 25.24 -14.01
CA ASP A 97 -28.65 24.60 -13.72
C ASP A 97 -28.92 23.44 -14.67
N PHE A 98 -28.62 23.62 -15.97
CA PHE A 98 -28.68 22.54 -16.94
C PHE A 98 -27.72 21.40 -16.59
N VAL A 99 -26.46 21.74 -16.31
CA VAL A 99 -25.40 20.76 -15.99
C VAL A 99 -25.73 19.93 -14.75
N ARG A 100 -26.30 20.53 -13.70
CA ARG A 100 -26.72 19.79 -12.50
C ARG A 100 -27.80 18.75 -12.77
N HIS A 101 -28.68 18.98 -13.74
CA HIS A 101 -29.80 18.08 -14.06
C HIS A 101 -29.45 17.09 -15.19
N VAL A 102 -28.46 17.41 -16.01
CA VAL A 102 -28.00 16.62 -17.17
C VAL A 102 -26.52 16.26 -17.00
N ASN A 103 -26.18 15.70 -15.83
CA ASN A 103 -24.82 15.25 -15.53
C ASN A 103 -24.54 13.81 -16.01
N ALA A 104 -25.58 13.04 -16.33
CA ALA A 104 -25.47 11.69 -16.86
C ALA A 104 -26.68 11.33 -17.74
N VAL A 105 -26.44 10.51 -18.75
CA VAL A 105 -27.43 10.01 -19.71
C VAL A 105 -27.23 8.51 -19.90
N LYS A 106 -28.31 7.73 -19.90
CA LYS A 106 -28.22 6.28 -20.17
C LYS A 106 -28.12 5.99 -21.67
N MET A 107 -27.58 4.81 -22.01
CA MET A 107 -27.66 4.30 -23.37
C MET A 107 -29.11 4.29 -23.88
N GLY A 108 -29.33 4.84 -25.08
CA GLY A 108 -30.65 5.01 -25.69
C GLY A 108 -31.50 6.19 -25.17
N GLU A 109 -31.13 6.84 -24.08
CA GLU A 109 -31.83 8.02 -23.54
C GLU A 109 -31.41 9.30 -24.27
N GLY A 110 -32.37 10.13 -24.67
CA GLY A 110 -32.10 11.38 -25.36
C GLY A 110 -31.27 11.25 -26.64
N LEU A 111 -30.74 12.37 -27.13
CA LEU A 111 -29.98 12.38 -28.38
C LEU A 111 -28.62 11.66 -28.26
N ALA A 112 -27.92 11.89 -27.14
CA ALA A 112 -26.61 11.30 -26.87
C ALA A 112 -26.67 9.79 -26.72
N GLY A 113 -27.61 9.29 -25.92
CA GLY A 113 -27.81 7.85 -25.72
C GLY A 113 -28.22 7.16 -27.02
N ARG A 114 -29.03 7.80 -27.86
CA ARG A 114 -29.37 7.29 -29.20
C ARG A 114 -28.17 7.24 -30.14
N ALA A 115 -27.39 8.32 -30.25
CA ALA A 115 -26.19 8.35 -31.07
C ALA A 115 -25.16 7.28 -30.64
N ALA A 116 -25.06 7.04 -29.33
CA ALA A 116 -24.26 5.99 -28.74
C ALA A 116 -24.71 4.57 -29.13
N VAL A 117 -26.02 4.28 -29.06
CA VAL A 117 -26.59 2.98 -29.45
C VAL A 117 -26.48 2.76 -30.96
N GLU A 118 -26.84 3.77 -31.76
CA GLU A 118 -26.82 3.70 -33.22
C GLU A 118 -25.39 3.72 -33.80
N ARG A 119 -24.41 4.14 -32.99
CA ARG A 119 -22.99 4.38 -33.38
C ARG A 119 -22.88 5.26 -34.63
N LYS A 120 -23.79 6.22 -34.75
CA LYS A 120 -23.88 7.19 -35.86
C LYS A 120 -24.26 8.56 -35.31
N PRO A 121 -23.87 9.64 -36.00
CA PRO A 121 -24.38 10.97 -35.67
C PRO A 121 -25.90 11.01 -35.75
N VAL A 122 -26.53 11.70 -34.78
CA VAL A 122 -27.96 11.97 -34.77
C VAL A 122 -28.16 13.47 -34.60
N THR A 123 -28.99 14.07 -35.44
CA THR A 123 -29.36 15.48 -35.38
C THR A 123 -30.86 15.60 -35.19
N MET A 124 -31.31 16.59 -34.43
CA MET A 124 -32.72 16.71 -34.08
C MET A 124 -33.09 18.16 -33.75
N ASP A 125 -34.26 18.59 -34.18
CA ASP A 125 -34.89 19.81 -33.69
C ASP A 125 -35.56 19.54 -32.33
N ILE A 126 -35.55 20.52 -31.43
CA ILE A 126 -36.18 20.38 -30.11
C ILE A 126 -37.67 20.04 -30.20
N ALA A 127 -38.36 20.47 -31.27
CA ALA A 127 -39.77 20.16 -31.51
C ALA A 127 -40.02 18.67 -31.78
N GLU A 128 -39.01 17.94 -32.28
CA GLU A 128 -39.06 16.50 -32.53
C GLU A 128 -38.49 15.69 -31.35
N TYR A 129 -37.97 16.37 -30.33
CA TYR A 129 -37.36 15.74 -29.19
C TYR A 129 -38.41 14.99 -28.36
N PRO A 130 -38.19 13.69 -28.06
CA PRO A 130 -39.11 12.92 -27.24
C PRO A 130 -39.41 13.62 -25.91
N LEU A 131 -40.65 13.56 -25.42
CA LEU A 131 -41.06 14.06 -24.10
C LEU A 131 -40.50 13.18 -22.97
N GLU A 132 -39.18 13.10 -22.90
CA GLU A 132 -38.39 12.37 -21.91
C GLU A 132 -37.93 13.30 -20.80
N ARG A 133 -37.27 12.71 -19.78
CA ARG A 133 -36.68 13.42 -18.63
C ARG A 133 -35.89 14.67 -19.00
N LEU A 134 -35.19 14.65 -20.14
CA LEU A 134 -34.26 15.71 -20.57
C LEU A 134 -34.95 16.89 -21.25
N ALA A 135 -36.14 16.70 -21.85
CA ALA A 135 -36.79 17.72 -22.68
C ALA A 135 -37.08 19.04 -21.92
N PRO A 136 -37.58 19.05 -20.67
CA PRO A 136 -37.84 20.28 -19.95
C PRO A 136 -36.59 21.14 -19.73
N PHE A 137 -35.44 20.50 -19.51
CA PHE A 137 -34.16 21.18 -19.28
C PHE A 137 -33.61 21.78 -20.57
N LEU A 138 -33.72 21.06 -21.70
CA LEU A 138 -33.33 21.56 -23.02
C LEU A 138 -34.16 22.80 -23.43
N VAL A 139 -35.48 22.74 -23.23
CA VAL A 139 -36.39 23.86 -23.52
C VAL A 139 -36.09 25.06 -22.62
N LYS A 140 -35.87 24.84 -21.32
CA LYS A 140 -35.53 25.90 -20.36
C LYS A 140 -34.20 26.59 -20.71
N GLU A 141 -33.23 25.82 -21.20
CA GLU A 141 -31.92 26.33 -21.66
C GLU A 141 -32.01 27.10 -23.00
N GLY A 142 -33.17 27.07 -23.65
CA GLY A 142 -33.44 27.74 -24.92
C GLY A 142 -32.87 27.02 -26.15
N ILE A 143 -32.58 25.72 -26.02
CA ILE A 143 -32.03 24.91 -27.12
C ILE A 143 -33.12 24.65 -28.17
N GLN A 144 -32.77 24.86 -29.44
CA GLN A 144 -33.66 24.68 -30.59
C GLN A 144 -33.21 23.58 -31.53
N SER A 145 -31.90 23.40 -31.73
CA SER A 145 -31.39 22.31 -32.57
C SER A 145 -30.16 21.68 -31.94
N LEU A 146 -30.07 20.35 -32.07
CA LEU A 146 -29.09 19.50 -31.42
C LEU A 146 -28.42 18.57 -32.43
N ALA A 147 -27.13 18.33 -32.24
CA ALA A 147 -26.39 17.26 -32.90
C ALA A 147 -25.60 16.47 -31.85
N SER A 148 -25.65 15.15 -31.92
CA SER A 148 -24.82 14.26 -31.11
C SER A 148 -24.03 13.34 -32.01
N VAL A 149 -22.73 13.23 -31.76
CA VAL A 149 -21.83 12.35 -32.50
C VAL A 149 -21.13 11.40 -31.52
N PRO A 150 -21.16 10.08 -31.78
CA PRO A 150 -20.46 9.13 -30.93
C PRO A 150 -18.95 9.27 -31.08
N LEU A 151 -18.26 9.21 -29.96
CA LEU A 151 -16.80 9.11 -29.91
C LEU A 151 -16.41 7.63 -30.02
N LEU A 152 -15.78 7.27 -31.13
CA LEU A 152 -15.48 5.87 -31.46
C LEU A 152 -13.97 5.64 -31.58
N SER A 153 -13.43 4.68 -30.82
CA SER A 153 -12.06 4.19 -30.96
C SER A 153 -12.09 2.77 -31.52
N ALA A 154 -11.51 2.54 -32.70
CA ALA A 154 -11.51 1.23 -33.35
C ALA A 154 -12.90 0.54 -33.43
N GLY A 155 -13.99 1.32 -33.46
CA GLY A 155 -15.37 0.83 -33.51
C GLY A 155 -16.04 0.64 -32.15
N GLU A 156 -15.29 0.80 -31.05
CA GLU A 156 -15.82 0.82 -29.68
C GLU A 156 -16.21 2.23 -29.25
N LEU A 157 -17.33 2.33 -28.53
CA LEU A 157 -17.84 3.59 -28.02
C LEU A 157 -17.07 3.98 -26.75
N VAL A 158 -16.53 5.20 -26.73
CA VAL A 158 -15.88 5.76 -25.54
C VAL A 158 -16.61 6.98 -24.98
N GLY A 159 -17.58 7.54 -25.72
CA GLY A 159 -18.33 8.72 -25.30
C GLY A 159 -19.20 9.31 -26.41
N ALA A 160 -19.69 10.53 -26.22
CA ALA A 160 -20.43 11.31 -27.19
C ALA A 160 -20.04 12.80 -27.10
N LEU A 161 -19.97 13.47 -28.26
CA LEU A 161 -19.84 14.91 -28.38
C LEU A 161 -21.20 15.48 -28.77
N ASN A 162 -21.72 16.40 -27.96
CA ASN A 162 -23.00 17.04 -28.18
C ASN A 162 -22.80 18.52 -28.51
N LEU A 163 -23.52 18.98 -29.52
CA LEU A 163 -23.55 20.36 -29.98
C LEU A 163 -24.98 20.85 -29.96
N VAL A 164 -25.19 22.03 -29.39
CA VAL A 164 -26.53 22.61 -29.26
C VAL A 164 -26.54 24.06 -29.70
N THR A 165 -27.67 24.48 -30.27
CA THR A 165 -27.86 25.85 -30.75
C THR A 165 -29.19 26.40 -30.25
N ARG A 166 -29.23 27.69 -29.95
CA ARG A 166 -30.44 28.40 -29.49
C ARG A 166 -31.27 29.01 -30.63
N ARG A 167 -30.88 28.71 -31.87
CA ARG A 167 -31.53 29.16 -33.10
C ARG A 167 -31.77 27.93 -33.97
N PRO A 168 -32.80 27.92 -34.83
CA PRO A 168 -33.03 26.77 -35.70
C PRO A 168 -31.84 26.61 -36.63
N ARG A 169 -31.23 25.42 -36.61
CA ARG A 169 -30.08 25.08 -37.47
C ARG A 169 -30.25 23.68 -38.03
N ALA A 170 -30.26 23.58 -39.34
CA ALA A 170 -30.07 22.31 -40.03
C ALA A 170 -28.57 22.06 -40.20
N PHE A 171 -28.06 20.95 -39.65
CA PHE A 171 -26.68 20.53 -39.88
C PHE A 171 -26.57 19.93 -41.28
N ALA A 172 -25.72 20.50 -42.12
CA ALA A 172 -25.52 20.02 -43.49
C ALA A 172 -24.81 18.65 -43.48
N PRO A 173 -25.02 17.79 -44.50
CA PRO A 173 -24.34 16.50 -44.60
C PRO A 173 -22.81 16.60 -44.44
N GLU A 174 -22.20 17.66 -44.99
CA GLU A 174 -20.76 17.90 -44.89
C GLU A 174 -20.30 18.26 -43.46
N GLU A 175 -21.17 18.91 -42.68
CA GLU A 175 -20.91 19.17 -41.25
C GLU A 175 -21.01 17.88 -40.44
N ILE A 176 -21.99 17.03 -40.76
CA ILE A 176 -22.15 15.71 -40.13
C ILE A 176 -20.94 14.81 -40.46
N GLU A 177 -20.44 14.83 -41.69
CA GLU A 177 -19.21 14.11 -42.09
C GLU A 177 -17.99 14.61 -41.31
N LEU A 178 -17.83 15.93 -41.20
CA LEU A 178 -16.76 16.54 -40.42
C LEU A 178 -16.86 16.14 -38.93
N LEU A 179 -18.05 16.25 -38.34
CA LEU A 179 -18.30 15.84 -36.96
C LEU A 179 -18.03 14.35 -36.76
N THR A 180 -18.38 13.49 -37.71
CA THR A 180 -18.09 12.06 -37.67
C THR A 180 -16.58 11.80 -37.64
N ALA A 181 -15.81 12.53 -38.44
CA ALA A 181 -14.35 12.43 -38.45
C ALA A 181 -13.74 12.91 -37.12
N ILE A 182 -14.25 14.03 -36.59
CA ILE A 182 -13.91 14.55 -35.26
C ILE A 182 -14.19 13.51 -34.17
N GLY A 183 -15.37 12.90 -34.18
CA GLY A 183 -15.77 11.89 -33.20
C GLY A 183 -14.86 10.66 -33.22
N ARG A 184 -14.36 10.27 -34.40
CA ARG A 184 -13.36 9.18 -34.52
C ARG A 184 -12.00 9.56 -33.97
N GLN A 185 -11.51 10.76 -34.29
CA GLN A 185 -10.22 11.24 -33.78
C GLN A 185 -10.26 11.40 -32.25
N LEU A 186 -11.29 12.05 -31.73
CA LEU A 186 -11.48 12.20 -30.28
C LEU A 186 -11.68 10.85 -29.60
N GLY A 187 -12.42 9.93 -30.21
CA GLY A 187 -12.54 8.58 -29.71
C GLY A 187 -11.19 7.91 -29.52
N GLY A 188 -10.33 7.96 -30.54
CA GLY A 188 -8.96 7.43 -30.48
C GLY A 188 -8.10 8.13 -29.42
N ALA A 189 -8.17 9.46 -29.33
CA ALA A 189 -7.41 10.25 -28.36
C ALA A 189 -7.81 9.93 -26.91
N VAL A 190 -9.12 9.84 -26.63
CA VAL A 190 -9.65 9.46 -25.31
C VAL A 190 -9.20 8.05 -24.94
N SER A 191 -9.27 7.10 -25.88
CA SER A 191 -8.82 5.72 -25.65
C SER A 191 -7.33 5.65 -25.33
N ASN A 192 -6.50 6.36 -26.11
CA ASN A 192 -5.06 6.43 -25.88
C ASN A 192 -4.71 7.06 -24.53
N ALA A 193 -5.36 8.17 -24.15
CA ALA A 193 -5.15 8.83 -22.87
C ALA A 193 -5.52 7.92 -21.69
N ARG A 194 -6.68 7.24 -21.76
CA ARG A 194 -7.10 6.24 -20.75
C ARG A 194 -6.09 5.10 -20.63
N LEU A 195 -5.69 4.50 -21.76
CA LEU A 195 -4.71 3.41 -21.76
C LEU A 195 -3.35 3.84 -21.21
N HIS A 196 -2.92 5.06 -21.54
CA HIS A 196 -1.67 5.62 -21.02
C HIS A 196 -1.72 5.81 -19.51
N GLN A 197 -2.82 6.38 -19.00
CA GLN A 197 -3.05 6.56 -17.57
C GLN A 197 -3.06 5.23 -16.82
N GLU A 198 -3.79 4.23 -17.30
CA GLU A 198 -3.78 2.88 -16.73
C GLU A 198 -2.38 2.26 -16.72
N THR A 199 -1.65 2.39 -17.83
CA THR A 199 -0.30 1.84 -17.96
C THR A 199 0.65 2.53 -16.98
N ARG A 200 0.54 3.84 -16.82
CA ARG A 200 1.33 4.62 -15.89
C ARG A 200 1.04 4.24 -14.45
N GLN A 201 -0.23 4.14 -14.06
CA GLN A 201 -0.62 3.68 -12.72
C GLN A 201 -0.09 2.27 -12.44
N ARG A 202 -0.23 1.34 -13.40
CA ARG A 202 0.34 -0.01 -13.27
C ARG A 202 1.87 0.02 -13.12
N ALA A 203 2.56 0.86 -13.87
CA ALA A 203 4.01 1.00 -13.77
C ALA A 203 4.44 1.60 -12.42
N GLU A 204 3.72 2.59 -11.91
CA GLU A 204 3.93 3.16 -10.58
C GLU A 204 3.70 2.11 -9.49
N HIS A 205 2.61 1.34 -9.56
CA HIS A 205 2.35 0.21 -8.65
C HIS A 205 3.49 -0.82 -8.68
N LEU A 206 3.92 -1.26 -9.86
CA LEU A 206 5.04 -2.20 -10.00
C LEU A 206 6.36 -1.64 -9.48
N SER A 207 6.61 -0.34 -9.68
CA SER A 207 7.81 0.34 -9.16
C SER A 207 7.82 0.36 -7.64
N ILE A 208 6.69 0.68 -7.01
CA ILE A 208 6.50 0.66 -5.55
C ILE A 208 6.73 -0.76 -5.03
N LEU A 209 6.08 -1.77 -5.63
CA LEU A 209 6.25 -3.17 -5.24
C LEU A 209 7.71 -3.62 -5.35
N ASN A 210 8.40 -3.26 -6.42
CA ASN A 210 9.81 -3.62 -6.62
C ASN A 210 10.75 -2.85 -5.66
N ARG A 211 10.43 -1.60 -5.32
CA ARG A 211 11.17 -0.83 -4.31
C ARG A 211 11.01 -1.44 -2.93
N ILE A 212 9.78 -1.81 -2.56
CA ILE A 212 9.46 -2.51 -1.32
C ILE A 212 10.16 -3.88 -1.31
N ALA A 213 9.97 -4.73 -2.32
CA ALA A 213 10.62 -6.04 -2.40
C ALA A 213 12.15 -5.98 -2.28
N ARG A 214 12.81 -5.00 -2.92
CA ARG A 214 14.27 -4.80 -2.78
C ARG A 214 14.67 -4.34 -1.38
N ALA A 215 13.93 -3.39 -0.81
CA ALA A 215 14.17 -2.96 0.56
C ALA A 215 13.98 -4.10 1.56
N LEU A 216 12.94 -4.91 1.35
CA LEU A 216 12.62 -6.07 2.15
C LEU A 216 13.73 -7.15 2.06
N ALA A 217 14.37 -7.31 0.90
CA ALA A 217 15.50 -8.22 0.73
C ALA A 217 16.83 -7.70 1.29
N ALA A 218 16.96 -6.40 1.56
CA ALA A 218 18.22 -5.75 1.91
C ALA A 218 18.52 -5.73 3.42
N THR A 219 17.54 -6.03 4.27
CA THR A 219 17.71 -6.02 5.73
C THR A 219 17.35 -7.36 6.36
N LEU A 220 18.17 -7.75 7.34
CA LEU A 220 17.94 -8.92 8.19
C LEU A 220 17.51 -8.51 9.60
N ASN A 221 17.22 -7.22 9.81
CA ASN A 221 16.73 -6.67 11.06
C ASN A 221 15.26 -6.30 10.91
N LEU A 222 14.42 -6.88 11.77
CA LEU A 222 12.98 -6.69 11.75
C LEU A 222 12.59 -5.23 11.97
N ASP A 223 13.24 -4.51 12.88
CA ASP A 223 12.84 -3.13 13.18
C ASP A 223 13.20 -2.20 12.01
N ASP A 224 14.36 -2.41 11.37
CA ASP A 224 14.76 -1.66 10.16
C ASP A 224 13.82 -1.97 8.97
N LEU A 225 13.40 -3.23 8.83
CA LEU A 225 12.44 -3.67 7.82
C LEU A 225 11.13 -2.90 7.94
N LEU A 226 10.55 -2.91 9.14
CA LEU A 226 9.27 -2.27 9.41
C LEU A 226 9.35 -0.76 9.18
N GLU A 227 10.48 -0.12 9.50
CA GLU A 227 10.69 1.30 9.22
C GLU A 227 10.73 1.64 7.74
N ILE A 228 11.38 0.78 6.95
CA ILE A 228 11.37 0.98 5.50
C ILE A 228 9.95 0.83 4.98
N VAL A 229 9.24 -0.24 5.35
CA VAL A 229 7.84 -0.47 4.96
C VAL A 229 6.97 0.74 5.28
N ARG A 230 7.07 1.25 6.51
CA ARG A 230 6.37 2.47 6.92
C ARG A 230 6.67 3.63 5.98
N ARG A 231 7.95 3.94 5.74
CA ARG A 231 8.34 5.06 4.88
C ARG A 231 7.81 4.88 3.45
N GLU A 232 7.87 3.67 2.92
CA GLU A 232 7.39 3.38 1.56
C GLU A 232 5.87 3.54 1.45
N ILE A 233 5.10 3.08 2.43
CA ILE A 233 3.64 3.24 2.45
C ILE A 233 3.24 4.71 2.61
N MET A 234 3.85 5.41 3.56
CA MET A 234 3.57 6.84 3.82
C MET A 234 4.03 7.78 2.68
N ALA A 235 4.82 7.29 1.73
CA ALA A 235 5.21 8.05 0.53
C ALA A 235 4.14 7.97 -0.59
N VAL A 236 3.21 7.02 -0.51
CA VAL A 236 2.18 6.77 -1.51
C VAL A 236 0.79 7.14 -0.97
N VAL A 237 0.59 6.99 0.33
CA VAL A 237 -0.70 7.19 0.99
C VAL A 237 -0.60 8.35 1.96
N GLU A 238 -1.52 9.31 1.81
CA GLU A 238 -1.68 10.42 2.74
C GLU A 238 -2.51 9.98 3.95
N ALA A 239 -1.82 9.61 5.02
CA ALA A 239 -2.44 9.15 6.27
C ALA A 239 -1.97 10.01 7.46
N ASP A 240 -2.86 10.26 8.41
CA ASP A 240 -2.55 10.96 9.66
C ASP A 240 -1.93 10.00 10.69
N THR A 241 -2.36 8.73 10.66
CA THR A 241 -1.99 7.72 11.64
C THR A 241 -1.59 6.43 10.93
N PHE A 242 -0.56 5.75 11.44
CA PHE A 242 -0.05 4.48 10.90
C PHE A 242 0.39 3.54 12.03
N PHE A 243 0.08 2.25 11.92
CA PHE A 243 0.70 1.24 12.78
C PHE A 243 1.00 -0.08 12.07
N ILE A 244 2.00 -0.80 12.58
CA ILE A 244 2.23 -2.21 12.29
C ILE A 244 2.26 -2.98 13.61
N ALA A 245 1.41 -4.01 13.71
CA ALA A 245 1.36 -4.93 14.83
C ALA A 245 1.64 -6.35 14.34
N LEU A 246 2.52 -7.06 15.03
CA LEU A 246 2.78 -8.47 14.79
C LEU A 246 1.91 -9.31 15.71
N TYR A 247 1.29 -10.35 15.16
CA TYR A 247 0.40 -11.23 15.91
C TYR A 247 1.15 -12.49 16.35
N ASP A 248 1.03 -12.80 17.64
CA ASP A 248 1.46 -14.06 18.24
C ASP A 248 0.22 -14.93 18.53
N PRO A 249 -0.02 -16.00 17.75
CA PRO A 249 -1.19 -16.85 17.92
C PRO A 249 -1.11 -17.74 19.17
N GLU A 250 0.08 -18.03 19.71
CA GLU A 250 0.22 -18.87 20.91
C GLU A 250 -0.15 -18.10 22.18
N ALA A 251 0.32 -16.84 22.27
CA ALA A 251 0.00 -15.95 23.37
C ALA A 251 -1.34 -15.20 23.18
N ASN A 252 -1.88 -15.20 21.95
CA ASN A 252 -2.99 -14.36 21.52
C ASN A 252 -2.73 -12.86 21.80
N GLU A 253 -1.51 -12.41 21.45
CA GLU A 253 -1.03 -11.06 21.69
C GLU A 253 -0.69 -10.33 20.38
N LEU A 254 -0.91 -9.02 20.39
CA LEU A 254 -0.47 -8.10 19.34
C LEU A 254 0.71 -7.27 19.87
N ASP A 255 1.84 -7.37 19.18
CA ASP A 255 3.07 -6.63 19.40
C ASP A 255 3.13 -5.44 18.43
N PHE A 256 2.66 -4.27 18.87
CA PHE A 256 2.65 -3.03 18.09
C PHE A 256 4.07 -2.45 18.03
N ARG A 257 4.79 -2.73 16.95
CA ARG A 257 6.18 -2.33 16.75
C ARG A 257 6.34 -0.92 16.20
N ILE A 258 5.44 -0.53 15.31
CA ILE A 258 5.38 0.82 14.76
C ILE A 258 4.02 1.40 15.05
N ARG A 259 4.03 2.61 15.58
CA ARG A 259 2.84 3.40 15.87
C ARG A 259 3.20 4.87 15.69
N ILE A 260 2.53 5.54 14.76
CA ILE A 260 2.70 6.95 14.50
C ILE A 260 1.33 7.59 14.47
N ASP A 261 1.21 8.72 15.14
CA ASP A 261 0.03 9.57 15.07
C ASP A 261 0.42 11.04 14.85
N LYS A 262 -0.10 11.66 13.78
CA LYS A 262 0.25 13.01 13.31
C LYS A 262 1.76 13.26 13.26
N GLY A 263 2.51 12.27 12.78
CA GLY A 263 3.98 12.31 12.69
C GLY A 263 4.74 12.06 14.00
N VAL A 264 4.04 11.91 15.15
CA VAL A 264 4.64 11.59 16.45
C VAL A 264 4.73 10.07 16.60
N ARG A 265 5.93 9.57 16.93
CA ARG A 265 6.13 8.14 17.19
C ARG A 265 5.71 7.79 18.62
N GLU A 266 4.73 6.90 18.73
CA GLU A 266 4.30 6.34 20.00
C GLU A 266 5.19 5.14 20.39
N PRO A 267 5.39 4.88 21.70
CA PRO A 267 6.20 3.77 22.16
C PRO A 267 5.60 2.41 21.72
N PRO A 268 6.45 1.40 21.48
CA PRO A 268 5.99 0.04 21.22
C PRO A 268 5.11 -0.46 22.36
N GLU A 269 4.04 -1.18 22.04
CA GLU A 269 3.11 -1.73 23.03
C GLU A 269 2.82 -3.18 22.68
N ARG A 270 2.95 -4.07 23.67
CA ARG A 270 2.43 -5.43 23.56
C ARG A 270 1.17 -5.56 24.40
N ARG A 271 0.12 -6.11 23.81
CA ARG A 271 -1.16 -6.32 24.51
C ARG A 271 -1.90 -7.53 23.98
N TYR A 272 -2.74 -8.10 24.83
CA TYR A 272 -3.68 -9.15 24.45
C TYR A 272 -4.63 -8.69 23.33
N MET A 273 -4.94 -9.59 22.40
CA MET A 273 -5.88 -9.32 21.30
C MET A 273 -7.31 -9.29 21.84
N ALA A 274 -7.76 -8.10 22.24
CA ALA A 274 -9.15 -7.82 22.60
C ALA A 274 -10.01 -7.52 21.36
N ALA A 275 -11.33 -7.67 21.49
CA ALA A 275 -12.28 -7.32 20.44
C ALA A 275 -12.12 -5.84 20.00
N GLY A 276 -12.22 -5.60 18.70
CA GLY A 276 -11.99 -4.30 18.08
C GLY A 276 -11.62 -4.45 16.60
N LEU A 277 -11.41 -3.32 15.91
CA LEU A 277 -11.13 -3.30 14.46
C LEU A 277 -9.94 -4.18 14.06
N THR A 278 -8.81 -4.09 14.79
CA THR A 278 -7.62 -4.91 14.53
C THR A 278 -7.90 -6.41 14.71
N ALA A 279 -8.67 -6.78 15.73
CA ALA A 279 -9.02 -8.19 15.96
C ALA A 279 -9.96 -8.71 14.87
N THR A 280 -10.86 -7.88 14.34
CA THR A 280 -11.69 -8.23 13.17
C THR A 280 -10.82 -8.57 11.98
N VAL A 281 -9.78 -7.78 11.67
CA VAL A 281 -8.85 -8.07 10.56
C VAL A 281 -8.10 -9.39 10.78
N VAL A 282 -7.60 -9.63 12.00
CA VAL A 282 -6.89 -10.89 12.33
C VAL A 282 -7.82 -12.11 12.19
N THR A 283 -9.06 -12.00 12.67
CA THR A 283 -10.01 -13.13 12.70
C THR A 283 -10.68 -13.39 11.36
N SER A 284 -11.04 -12.35 10.61
CA SER A 284 -11.65 -12.47 9.28
C SER A 284 -10.64 -12.86 8.21
N LYS A 285 -9.35 -12.49 8.40
CA LYS A 285 -8.28 -12.61 7.40
C LYS A 285 -8.52 -11.80 6.13
N ILE A 286 -9.44 -10.84 6.17
CA ILE A 286 -9.83 -10.00 5.04
C ILE A 286 -9.53 -8.54 5.41
N PRO A 287 -9.07 -7.71 4.46
CA PRO A 287 -8.98 -6.27 4.65
C PRO A 287 -10.28 -5.66 5.19
N LEU A 288 -10.16 -4.67 6.06
CA LEU A 288 -11.29 -3.90 6.56
C LEU A 288 -11.07 -2.43 6.20
N LEU A 289 -11.87 -1.95 5.25
CA LEU A 289 -11.95 -0.56 4.83
C LEU A 289 -13.18 0.10 5.46
N ILE A 290 -12.96 1.22 6.12
CA ILE A 290 -13.98 2.10 6.69
C ILE A 290 -13.78 3.47 6.04
N ARG A 291 -14.77 3.92 5.27
CA ARG A 291 -14.72 5.20 4.55
C ARG A 291 -15.15 6.34 5.44
N ASN A 292 -16.18 6.11 6.25
CA ASN A 292 -16.69 7.08 7.20
C ASN A 292 -17.10 6.41 8.51
N PHE A 293 -16.24 6.50 9.52
CA PHE A 293 -16.45 5.88 10.82
C PHE A 293 -17.74 6.34 11.48
N GLU A 294 -18.09 7.63 11.40
CA GLU A 294 -19.29 8.16 12.05
C GLU A 294 -20.59 7.58 11.45
N GLN A 295 -20.59 7.32 10.14
CA GLN A 295 -21.72 6.69 9.44
C GLN A 295 -21.77 5.17 9.69
N GLU A 296 -20.60 4.52 9.71
CA GLU A 296 -20.50 3.06 9.74
C GLU A 296 -20.42 2.46 11.16
N LYS A 297 -20.13 3.27 12.20
CA LYS A 297 -19.85 2.80 13.58
C LYS A 297 -20.88 1.86 14.18
N HIS A 298 -22.15 1.93 13.76
CA HIS A 298 -23.23 1.10 14.30
C HIS A 298 -23.06 -0.38 14.00
N HIS A 299 -22.31 -0.74 12.96
CA HIS A 299 -22.03 -2.12 12.56
C HIS A 299 -20.59 -2.54 12.87
N LEU A 300 -19.79 -1.63 13.43
CA LEU A 300 -18.38 -1.86 13.70
C LEU A 300 -18.15 -2.17 15.19
N PRO A 301 -17.15 -3.01 15.52
CA PRO A 301 -16.73 -3.15 16.91
C PRO A 301 -16.12 -1.84 17.41
N PRO A 302 -16.07 -1.63 18.74
CA PRO A 302 -15.55 -0.39 19.31
C PRO A 302 -14.10 -0.15 18.87
N ALA A 303 -13.85 1.04 18.33
CA ALA A 303 -12.51 1.49 17.99
C ALA A 303 -11.74 1.86 19.26
N LYS A 304 -10.52 1.35 19.39
CA LYS A 304 -9.64 1.69 20.51
C LYS A 304 -8.73 2.85 20.10
N LEU A 305 -8.95 4.00 20.70
CA LEU A 305 -8.18 5.23 20.44
C LEU A 305 -6.81 5.17 21.11
N TRP A 306 -5.85 5.88 20.52
CA TRP A 306 -4.48 6.03 21.01
C TRP A 306 -3.84 7.27 20.37
N GLY A 307 -2.65 7.67 20.84
CA GLY A 307 -1.98 8.88 20.36
C GLY A 307 -2.72 10.14 20.83
N THR A 308 -3.14 10.98 19.88
CA THR A 308 -3.91 12.22 20.09
C THR A 308 -5.30 12.00 20.67
N MET A 309 -5.79 10.75 20.69
CA MET A 309 -7.13 10.37 21.11
C MET A 309 -8.25 10.89 20.20
N ASP A 310 -7.91 11.41 19.03
CA ASP A 310 -8.88 11.77 18.00
C ASP A 310 -9.48 10.50 17.35
N VAL A 311 -10.75 10.57 16.95
CA VAL A 311 -11.44 9.46 16.29
C VAL A 311 -11.11 9.46 14.80
N PRO A 312 -10.47 8.40 14.25
CA PRO A 312 -10.22 8.31 12.82
C PRO A 312 -11.56 8.23 12.08
N GLN A 313 -11.74 9.08 11.08
CA GLN A 313 -12.94 9.10 10.24
C GLN A 313 -12.84 8.14 9.07
N SER A 314 -11.62 7.84 8.60
CA SER A 314 -11.37 6.78 7.64
C SER A 314 -10.26 5.86 8.15
N TRP A 315 -10.43 4.56 7.95
CA TRP A 315 -9.57 3.54 8.53
C TRP A 315 -9.44 2.36 7.57
N LEU A 316 -8.20 1.97 7.25
CA LEU A 316 -7.91 0.78 6.47
C LEU A 316 -6.94 -0.10 7.25
N GLY A 317 -7.36 -1.34 7.51
CA GLY A 317 -6.57 -2.36 8.17
C GLY A 317 -6.39 -3.58 7.29
N LEU A 318 -5.14 -4.04 7.18
CA LEU A 318 -4.73 -5.08 6.23
C LEU A 318 -4.03 -6.21 6.99
N PRO A 319 -4.46 -7.46 6.79
CA PRO A 319 -3.80 -8.60 7.40
C PRO A 319 -2.44 -8.84 6.71
N LEU A 320 -1.41 -9.14 7.50
CA LEU A 320 -0.15 -9.66 7.01
C LEU A 320 -0.29 -11.19 6.93
N LEU A 321 -0.55 -11.72 5.74
CA LEU A 321 -0.83 -13.13 5.51
C LEU A 321 0.42 -13.90 5.09
N LEU A 322 0.68 -15.01 5.77
CA LEU A 322 1.66 -16.00 5.35
C LEU A 322 0.93 -17.32 5.08
N GLY A 323 0.67 -17.59 3.80
CA GLY A 323 -0.19 -18.71 3.41
C GLY A 323 -1.61 -18.49 3.92
N GLN A 324 -2.07 -19.31 4.87
CA GLN A 324 -3.39 -19.13 5.50
C GLN A 324 -3.32 -18.45 6.87
N ASP A 325 -2.14 -18.17 7.41
CA ASP A 325 -1.97 -17.66 8.77
C ASP A 325 -1.77 -16.15 8.76
N VAL A 326 -2.39 -15.47 9.73
CA VAL A 326 -2.17 -14.03 9.95
C VAL A 326 -0.98 -13.90 10.89
N ILE A 327 0.10 -13.28 10.44
CA ILE A 327 1.30 -13.03 11.26
C ILE A 327 1.35 -11.60 11.81
N GLY A 328 0.40 -10.76 11.43
CA GLY A 328 0.27 -9.38 11.89
C GLY A 328 -0.80 -8.60 11.14
N VAL A 329 -0.89 -7.31 11.45
CA VAL A 329 -1.77 -6.34 10.81
C VAL A 329 -0.99 -5.05 10.63
N PHE A 330 -1.16 -4.39 9.50
CA PHE A 330 -0.84 -2.96 9.41
C PHE A 330 -2.07 -2.15 9.08
N SER A 331 -2.04 -0.86 9.44
CA SER A 331 -3.17 0.03 9.22
C SER A 331 -2.70 1.45 8.92
N VAL A 332 -3.44 2.09 8.00
CA VAL A 332 -3.41 3.53 7.71
C VAL A 332 -4.75 4.14 8.12
N GLN A 333 -4.73 5.36 8.66
CA GLN A 333 -5.92 6.04 9.17
C GLN A 333 -5.84 7.53 8.87
N ALA A 334 -7.01 8.16 8.73
CA ALA A 334 -7.13 9.59 8.54
C ALA A 334 -8.25 10.15 9.42
N TYR A 335 -8.10 11.41 9.84
CA TYR A 335 -9.11 12.15 10.60
C TYR A 335 -10.18 12.79 9.71
N ARG A 336 -10.08 12.60 8.39
CA ARG A 336 -11.10 12.96 7.40
C ARG A 336 -11.78 11.70 6.84
N ALA A 337 -13.06 11.82 6.50
CA ALA A 337 -13.80 10.77 5.81
C ALA A 337 -13.33 10.64 4.35
N ASP A 338 -13.62 9.48 3.75
CA ASP A 338 -13.35 9.17 2.34
C ASP A 338 -11.88 9.37 1.94
N ALA A 339 -10.97 9.15 2.90
CA ALA A 339 -9.53 9.27 2.66
C ALA A 339 -8.93 8.08 1.91
N PHE A 340 -9.57 6.92 1.98
CA PHE A 340 -9.14 5.69 1.32
C PHE A 340 -10.28 5.05 0.52
N ASP A 341 -9.95 4.46 -0.61
CA ASP A 341 -10.90 3.74 -1.47
C ASP A 341 -10.53 2.28 -1.78
N ASP A 342 -11.27 1.67 -2.70
CA ASP A 342 -11.08 0.27 -3.07
C ASP A 342 -9.77 0.05 -3.84
N ASP A 343 -9.28 1.08 -4.54
CA ASP A 343 -8.02 1.01 -5.26
C ASP A 343 -6.83 1.15 -4.28
N ASP A 344 -6.94 2.04 -3.29
CA ASP A 344 -6.00 2.09 -2.16
C ASP A 344 -5.91 0.74 -1.44
N GLN A 345 -7.06 0.13 -1.15
CA GLN A 345 -7.14 -1.19 -0.52
C GLN A 345 -6.41 -2.25 -1.36
N LYS A 346 -6.62 -2.31 -2.68
CA LYS A 346 -5.97 -3.29 -3.56
C LYS A 346 -4.45 -3.12 -3.59
N VAL A 347 -3.98 -1.88 -3.74
CA VAL A 347 -2.55 -1.56 -3.80
C VAL A 347 -1.88 -1.93 -2.48
N LEU A 348 -2.44 -1.48 -1.36
CA LEU A 348 -1.90 -1.74 -0.04
C LEU A 348 -2.01 -3.21 0.37
N SER A 349 -3.01 -3.97 -0.10
CA SER A 349 -3.09 -5.43 0.11
C SER A 349 -1.90 -6.14 -0.54
N THR A 350 -1.54 -5.75 -1.76
CA THR A 350 -0.37 -6.33 -2.46
C THR A 350 0.93 -6.04 -1.69
N ILE A 351 1.01 -4.86 -1.08
CA ILE A 351 2.13 -4.50 -0.19
C ILE A 351 2.09 -5.35 1.08
N ALA A 352 0.92 -5.56 1.69
CA ALA A 352 0.73 -6.40 2.88
C ALA A 352 1.33 -7.80 2.68
N ASP A 353 1.02 -8.42 1.54
CA ASP A 353 1.49 -9.76 1.19
C ASP A 353 3.02 -9.81 1.09
N ALA A 354 3.62 -8.83 0.41
CA ALA A 354 5.07 -8.74 0.29
C ALA A 354 5.75 -8.53 1.66
N VAL A 355 5.16 -7.67 2.50
CA VAL A 355 5.64 -7.40 3.87
C VAL A 355 5.57 -8.65 4.73
N ALA A 356 4.48 -9.43 4.62
CA ALA A 356 4.30 -10.65 5.41
C ALA A 356 5.42 -11.67 5.12
N VAL A 357 5.73 -11.91 3.85
CA VAL A 357 6.84 -12.80 3.43
C VAL A 357 8.18 -12.32 3.98
N ALA A 358 8.43 -11.02 3.95
CA ALA A 358 9.70 -10.45 4.42
C ALA A 358 9.85 -10.45 5.94
N VAL A 359 8.77 -10.20 6.68
CA VAL A 359 8.74 -10.34 8.14
C VAL A 359 9.09 -11.77 8.51
N GLU A 360 8.54 -12.76 7.81
CA GLU A 360 8.85 -14.17 8.06
C GLU A 360 10.31 -14.51 7.75
N ASN A 361 10.82 -14.10 6.58
CA ASN A 361 12.23 -14.30 6.22
C ASN A 361 13.15 -13.71 7.30
N THR A 362 12.86 -12.50 7.76
CA THR A 362 13.66 -11.82 8.78
C THR A 362 13.62 -12.55 10.12
N ARG A 363 12.44 -13.05 10.53
CA ARG A 363 12.30 -13.88 11.74
C ARG A 363 13.12 -15.17 11.65
N LEU A 364 13.04 -15.88 10.52
CA LEU A 364 13.77 -17.13 10.29
C LEU A 364 15.30 -16.91 10.31
N TYR A 365 15.80 -15.91 9.58
CA TYR A 365 17.23 -15.58 9.55
C TYR A 365 17.75 -15.11 10.92
N GLY A 366 16.96 -14.30 11.65
CA GLY A 366 17.31 -13.88 13.01
C GLY A 366 17.45 -15.06 13.96
N ALA A 367 16.53 -16.02 13.91
CA ALA A 367 16.56 -17.22 14.74
C ALA A 367 17.78 -18.11 14.44
N GLU A 368 18.10 -18.34 13.15
CA GLU A 368 19.28 -19.10 12.74
C GLU A 368 20.60 -18.42 13.17
N ARG A 369 20.71 -17.10 13.02
CA ARG A 369 21.90 -16.37 13.48
C ARG A 369 22.05 -16.41 15.00
N GLN A 370 20.95 -16.33 15.74
CA GLN A 370 20.98 -16.44 17.20
C GLN A 370 21.40 -17.84 17.65
N ARG A 371 20.93 -18.89 16.95
CA ARG A 371 21.40 -20.28 17.16
C ARG A 371 22.89 -20.42 16.86
N ALA A 372 23.36 -19.94 15.71
CA ALA A 372 24.76 -19.97 15.32
C ALA A 372 25.65 -19.22 16.33
N THR A 373 25.21 -18.05 16.80
CA THR A 373 25.94 -17.26 17.81
C THR A 373 26.04 -18.01 19.15
N ARG A 374 24.95 -18.65 19.59
CA ARG A 374 24.95 -19.50 20.80
C ARG A 374 25.91 -20.68 20.65
N LEU A 375 25.86 -21.39 19.51
CA LEU A 375 26.76 -22.51 19.24
C LEU A 375 28.23 -22.08 19.17
N ALA A 376 28.54 -20.96 18.52
CA ALA A 376 29.90 -20.43 18.45
C ALA A 376 30.43 -19.98 19.84
N ALA A 377 29.55 -19.48 20.72
CA ALA A 377 29.93 -19.20 22.10
C ALA A 377 30.21 -20.48 22.90
N MET A 378 29.41 -21.54 22.70
CA MET A 378 29.62 -22.85 23.31
C MET A 378 30.89 -23.54 22.80
N GLN A 379 31.19 -23.45 21.50
CA GLN A 379 32.41 -24.02 20.93
C GLN A 379 33.67 -23.30 21.41
N ARG A 380 33.66 -21.95 21.45
CA ARG A 380 34.79 -21.17 22.00
C ARG A 380 35.09 -21.57 23.45
N LEU A 381 34.04 -21.71 24.26
CA LEU A 381 34.14 -22.25 25.62
C LEU A 381 34.77 -23.64 25.65
N SER A 382 34.31 -24.54 24.76
CA SER A 382 34.82 -25.90 24.72
C SER A 382 36.30 -25.97 24.34
N ILE A 383 36.76 -25.13 23.41
CA ILE A 383 38.17 -25.07 22.99
C ILE A 383 39.04 -24.47 24.09
N GLU A 384 38.58 -23.40 24.75
CA GLU A 384 39.28 -22.79 25.89
C GLU A 384 39.45 -23.78 27.03
N LEU A 385 38.40 -24.53 27.37
CA LEU A 385 38.46 -25.60 28.38
C LEU A 385 39.33 -26.77 27.95
N ALA A 386 39.32 -27.16 26.68
CA ALA A 386 40.16 -28.24 26.15
C ALA A 386 41.66 -27.86 26.03
N GLY A 387 41.98 -26.56 25.98
CA GLY A 387 43.35 -26.06 26.01
C GLY A 387 43.99 -26.08 27.40
N LEU A 388 43.19 -26.21 28.45
CA LEU A 388 43.67 -26.30 29.83
C LEU A 388 44.07 -27.76 30.13
N ARG A 389 45.37 -28.01 30.25
CA ARG A 389 45.91 -29.34 30.59
C ARG A 389 45.95 -29.64 32.10
N ASP A 390 45.53 -28.67 32.92
CA ASP A 390 45.58 -28.74 34.37
C ASP A 390 44.16 -28.69 34.96
N GLU A 391 43.83 -29.68 35.79
CA GLU A 391 42.51 -29.89 36.37
C GLU A 391 42.06 -28.69 37.23
N ARG A 392 42.98 -28.05 37.96
CA ARG A 392 42.68 -26.85 38.75
C ARG A 392 42.31 -25.66 37.90
N SER A 393 42.99 -25.48 36.77
CA SER A 393 42.74 -24.37 35.86
C SER A 393 41.35 -24.46 35.22
N VAL A 394 40.92 -25.67 34.83
CA VAL A 394 39.56 -25.94 34.31
C VAL A 394 38.49 -25.59 35.35
N LEU A 395 38.66 -26.07 36.60
CA LEU A 395 37.69 -25.85 37.66
C LEU A 395 37.58 -24.38 38.08
N THR A 396 38.70 -23.64 38.03
CA THR A 396 38.72 -22.19 38.34
C THR A 396 37.95 -21.39 37.30
N VAL A 397 38.15 -21.67 36.00
CA VAL A 397 37.41 -21.01 34.91
C VAL A 397 35.91 -21.30 35.02
N LEU A 398 35.54 -22.55 35.31
CA LEU A 398 34.13 -22.94 35.50
C LEU A 398 33.48 -22.16 36.66
N VAL A 399 34.16 -22.04 37.80
CA VAL A 399 33.62 -21.36 38.98
C VAL A 399 33.44 -19.85 38.74
N ASN A 400 34.43 -19.19 38.13
CA ASN A 400 34.35 -17.76 37.82
C ASN A 400 33.20 -17.44 36.86
N ARG A 401 33.04 -18.23 35.80
CA ARG A 401 32.02 -17.98 34.77
C ARG A 401 30.63 -18.35 35.23
N THR A 402 30.49 -19.40 36.04
CA THR A 402 29.20 -19.77 36.64
C THR A 402 28.75 -18.70 37.63
N ALA A 403 29.67 -18.13 38.41
CA ALA A 403 29.36 -17.00 39.28
C ALA A 403 28.86 -15.78 38.48
N ALA A 404 29.53 -15.44 37.37
CA ALA A 404 29.12 -14.34 36.49
C ALA A 404 27.77 -14.59 35.79
N LEU A 405 27.52 -15.81 35.31
CA LEU A 405 26.26 -16.18 34.66
C LEU A 405 25.07 -16.24 35.63
N ALA A 406 25.32 -16.65 36.87
CA ALA A 406 24.30 -16.74 37.90
C ALA A 406 24.15 -15.44 38.71
N ASP A 407 24.90 -14.39 38.37
CA ASP A 407 25.04 -13.14 39.11
C ASP A 407 25.24 -13.37 40.62
N SER A 408 26.08 -14.36 40.94
CA SER A 408 26.30 -14.83 42.31
C SER A 408 27.61 -14.25 42.85
N PRO A 409 27.59 -13.62 44.03
CA PRO A 409 28.80 -13.04 44.62
C PRO A 409 29.80 -14.10 45.08
N THR A 410 29.37 -15.36 45.27
CA THR A 410 30.27 -16.48 45.53
C THR A 410 29.88 -17.74 44.76
N CYS A 411 30.88 -18.53 44.38
CA CYS A 411 30.69 -19.84 43.75
C CYS A 411 31.83 -20.78 44.17
N THR A 412 31.53 -22.05 44.36
CA THR A 412 32.52 -23.08 44.71
C THR A 412 32.25 -24.38 43.97
N VAL A 413 33.32 -25.11 43.68
CA VAL A 413 33.28 -26.50 43.25
C VAL A 413 34.00 -27.35 44.29
N MET A 414 33.31 -28.39 44.74
CA MET A 414 33.87 -29.44 45.59
C MET A 414 33.97 -30.74 44.81
N LEU A 415 35.11 -31.43 44.98
CA LEU A 415 35.33 -32.79 44.51
C LEU A 415 35.14 -33.73 45.70
N ILE A 416 34.38 -34.81 45.51
CA ILE A 416 34.24 -35.85 46.53
C ILE A 416 35.26 -36.93 46.22
N ASP A 417 36.12 -37.25 47.19
CA ASP A 417 37.01 -38.40 47.12
C ASP A 417 36.21 -39.68 47.37
N ASP A 418 36.17 -40.58 46.39
CA ASP A 418 35.39 -41.82 46.45
C ASP A 418 35.91 -42.82 47.50
N GLN A 419 37.17 -42.71 47.95
CA GLN A 419 37.74 -43.62 48.94
C GLN A 419 37.43 -43.18 50.37
N THR A 420 37.46 -41.88 50.60
CA THR A 420 37.26 -41.28 51.94
C THR A 420 35.85 -40.73 52.13
N ASN A 421 35.10 -40.56 51.04
CA ASN A 421 33.81 -39.87 50.97
C ASN A 421 33.87 -38.43 51.53
N GLU A 422 35.04 -37.82 51.53
CA GLU A 422 35.26 -36.45 51.96
C GLU A 422 35.14 -35.49 50.77
N ALA A 423 34.50 -34.34 50.99
CA ALA A 423 34.38 -33.28 50.00
C ALA A 423 35.55 -32.29 50.16
N VAL A 424 36.37 -32.16 49.12
CA VAL A 424 37.52 -31.25 49.05
C VAL A 424 37.15 -30.07 48.16
N LEU A 425 37.42 -28.85 48.62
CA LEU A 425 37.24 -27.65 47.81
C LEU A 425 38.27 -27.63 46.67
N ALA A 426 37.79 -27.63 45.43
CA ALA A 426 38.63 -27.73 44.24
C ALA A 426 38.78 -26.41 43.49
N ALA A 427 37.77 -25.53 43.55
CA ALA A 427 37.84 -24.15 43.04
C ALA A 427 36.83 -23.24 43.75
N GLN A 428 37.13 -21.94 43.84
CA GLN A 428 36.27 -20.94 44.47
C GLN A 428 36.33 -19.58 43.73
N TYR A 429 35.24 -18.81 43.82
CA TYR A 429 35.11 -17.43 43.36
C TYR A 429 34.41 -16.60 44.44
N GLY A 430 34.92 -15.40 44.68
CA GLY A 430 34.35 -14.44 45.64
C GLY A 430 34.51 -14.81 47.12
N LEU A 431 35.27 -15.86 47.45
CA LEU A 431 35.59 -16.28 48.82
C LEU A 431 37.05 -15.98 49.19
N PRO A 432 37.35 -15.63 50.45
CA PRO A 432 38.73 -15.42 50.91
C PRO A 432 39.59 -16.70 50.81
N GLU A 433 40.86 -16.58 50.43
CA GLU A 433 41.81 -17.71 50.33
C GLU A 433 42.05 -18.43 51.67
N SER A 434 41.80 -17.77 52.80
CA SER A 434 41.98 -18.32 54.15
C SER A 434 40.84 -19.22 54.62
N THR A 435 39.90 -19.59 53.75
CA THR A 435 38.77 -20.45 54.12
C THR A 435 39.27 -21.90 54.18
N PRO A 436 39.39 -22.54 55.37
CA PRO A 436 39.99 -23.85 55.47
C PRO A 436 39.13 -24.88 54.73
N SER A 437 39.76 -25.73 53.92
CA SER A 437 39.20 -26.94 53.35
C SER A 437 39.02 -28.03 54.43
N ASP A 438 38.47 -27.69 55.61
CA ASP A 438 38.28 -28.62 56.72
C ASP A 438 36.98 -29.42 56.50
N PRO A 439 37.04 -30.71 56.13
CA PRO A 439 35.86 -31.54 55.90
C PRO A 439 35.07 -31.79 57.19
N ARG A 440 35.67 -31.54 58.37
CA ARG A 440 35.08 -31.92 59.66
C ARG A 440 34.07 -30.91 60.20
N ARG A 441 34.04 -29.68 59.68
CA ARG A 441 33.07 -28.66 60.14
C ARG A 441 31.67 -28.77 59.53
N THR A 442 31.46 -29.63 58.52
CA THR A 442 30.14 -29.93 57.95
C THR A 442 29.42 -31.12 58.61
N GLN A 443 29.93 -31.66 59.72
CA GLN A 443 29.23 -32.71 60.50
C GLN A 443 27.94 -32.25 61.20
N ARG A 444 27.63 -30.95 61.26
CA ARG A 444 26.25 -30.53 61.53
C ARG A 444 25.52 -30.42 60.21
N THR A 445 25.00 -31.54 59.74
CA THR A 445 23.83 -31.54 58.85
C THR A 445 22.72 -30.77 59.57
N PRO A 446 22.33 -29.55 59.15
CA PRO A 446 20.99 -29.11 59.46
C PRO A 446 20.09 -30.05 58.66
N ARG A 447 19.05 -30.61 59.27
CA ARG A 447 17.97 -31.37 58.62
C ARG A 447 17.32 -30.66 57.39
N LYS A 448 17.80 -29.47 56.99
CA LYS A 448 17.39 -28.65 55.85
C LYS A 448 18.25 -28.78 54.58
N LEU A 449 19.34 -29.58 54.55
CA LEU A 449 20.08 -29.89 53.31
C LEU A 449 19.44 -31.00 52.44
N ARG A 450 18.21 -31.42 52.76
CA ARG A 450 17.42 -32.38 51.94
C ARG A 450 16.88 -31.80 50.61
N ALA A 451 17.25 -30.56 50.24
CA ALA A 451 16.70 -29.88 49.06
C ALA A 451 17.72 -29.31 48.07
N LEU A 452 19.02 -29.60 48.21
CA LEU A 452 19.99 -29.37 47.14
C LEU A 452 20.09 -30.65 46.31
N ARG A 453 19.42 -30.65 45.16
CA ARG A 453 19.46 -31.73 44.19
C ARG A 453 20.90 -31.80 43.67
N VAL A 454 21.69 -32.76 44.16
CA VAL A 454 22.98 -33.14 43.58
C VAL A 454 22.71 -33.54 42.14
N LEU A 455 23.11 -32.71 41.18
CA LEU A 455 23.10 -33.06 39.76
C LEU A 455 24.32 -33.94 39.51
N ARG A 456 24.11 -35.27 39.50
CA ARG A 456 25.12 -36.23 39.01
C ARG A 456 25.22 -36.07 37.49
N GLY A 457 26.30 -35.47 37.01
CA GLY A 457 26.67 -35.46 35.61
C GLY A 457 28.02 -36.15 35.42
N SER A 458 28.06 -37.24 34.65
CA SER A 458 29.30 -37.94 34.30
C SER A 458 29.99 -37.21 33.13
N LEU A 459 31.00 -36.39 33.41
CA LEU A 459 31.94 -35.92 32.39
C LEU A 459 32.96 -37.02 32.14
N GLY A 460 32.77 -37.78 31.06
CA GLY A 460 33.64 -38.89 30.67
C GLY A 460 35.01 -38.41 30.16
N TRP A 461 35.96 -38.17 31.06
CA TRP A 461 37.37 -38.03 30.73
C TRP A 461 38.10 -39.33 31.08
N ARG A 462 38.44 -40.14 30.06
CA ARG A 462 39.33 -41.31 30.24
C ARG A 462 40.78 -40.87 30.05
N THR A 463 41.45 -40.55 31.15
CA THR A 463 42.92 -40.62 31.23
C THR A 463 43.31 -41.76 32.17
N ARG A 464 44.39 -42.47 31.85
CA ARG A 464 44.76 -43.82 32.33
C ARG A 464 44.94 -44.02 33.86
N ARG A 465 44.55 -43.08 34.74
CA ARG A 465 44.72 -43.24 36.20
C ARG A 465 43.62 -42.70 37.13
N THR A 466 42.48 -42.19 36.66
CA THR A 466 41.49 -41.58 37.57
C THR A 466 40.11 -42.22 37.42
N ARG A 467 39.60 -42.84 38.51
CA ARG A 467 38.20 -43.27 38.64
C ARG A 467 37.34 -42.02 38.90
N VAL A 468 36.09 -42.09 38.44
CA VAL A 468 35.14 -40.98 38.23
C VAL A 468 34.79 -40.26 39.55
N ALA A 469 35.39 -39.09 39.81
CA ALA A 469 35.02 -38.22 40.93
C ALA A 469 33.66 -37.53 40.68
N ASN A 470 32.76 -37.54 41.66
CA ASN A 470 31.48 -36.82 41.58
C ASN A 470 31.69 -35.31 41.83
N LEU A 471 31.29 -34.47 40.87
CA LEU A 471 31.38 -33.00 40.96
C LEU A 471 30.17 -32.43 41.73
N CYS A 472 30.41 -31.56 42.71
CA CYS A 472 29.34 -30.84 43.43
C CYS A 472 29.58 -29.33 43.35
N MET A 473 28.64 -28.57 42.79
CA MET A 473 28.77 -27.12 42.59
C MET A 473 27.75 -26.35 43.44
N ILE A 474 28.22 -25.35 44.19
CA ILE A 474 27.40 -24.57 45.14
C ILE A 474 27.60 -23.08 44.87
N CYS A 475 26.51 -22.38 44.53
CA CYS A 475 26.47 -20.91 44.41
C CYS A 475 25.67 -20.33 45.59
N GLY A 476 26.19 -19.30 46.26
CA GLY A 476 25.58 -18.73 47.45
C GLY A 476 25.83 -17.23 47.62
N CYS A 477 24.96 -16.57 48.38
CA CYS A 477 25.15 -15.19 48.83
C CYS A 477 25.72 -15.21 50.26
N PRO A 478 26.86 -14.56 50.56
CA PRO A 478 27.50 -14.65 51.87
C PRO A 478 26.84 -13.79 52.96
N CYS A 479 25.69 -13.15 52.70
CA CYS A 479 25.05 -12.25 53.67
C CYS A 479 23.65 -12.72 54.08
N SER A 480 23.45 -12.91 55.39
CA SER A 480 22.17 -12.95 56.12
C SER A 480 21.28 -14.20 55.97
N CYS A 481 21.60 -15.25 56.73
CA CYS A 481 20.57 -16.17 57.22
C CYS A 481 19.75 -15.49 58.33
N ARG A 482 18.80 -14.64 57.97
CA ARG A 482 17.59 -14.34 58.73
C ARG A 482 16.54 -13.75 57.78
N SER A 483 15.45 -14.50 57.61
CA SER A 483 14.14 -14.08 57.08
C SER A 483 14.12 -13.44 55.68
N PHE A 484 13.73 -14.20 54.65
CA PHE A 484 12.70 -13.81 53.66
C PHE A 484 12.21 -15.05 52.90
N GLY A 485 10.89 -15.19 52.79
CA GLY A 485 10.22 -16.33 52.18
C GLY A 485 10.08 -16.19 50.66
N VAL A 486 9.96 -17.36 50.01
CA VAL A 486 9.31 -17.63 48.71
C VAL A 486 9.80 -16.80 47.51
N GLY A 487 10.60 -17.40 46.61
CA GLY A 487 10.81 -16.82 45.27
C GLY A 487 11.85 -17.48 44.34
N SER A 488 12.91 -18.11 44.84
CA SER A 488 14.06 -18.48 43.98
C SER A 488 14.06 -19.92 43.42
N ARG A 489 13.01 -20.72 43.64
CA ARG A 489 12.98 -22.16 43.27
C ARG A 489 12.72 -22.46 41.80
N ALA A 490 12.21 -21.49 41.02
CA ALA A 490 11.82 -21.72 39.62
C ALA A 490 12.94 -21.42 38.62
N ALA A 491 13.75 -20.37 38.86
CA ALA A 491 14.78 -19.90 37.93
C ALA A 491 15.98 -20.85 37.77
N SER A 492 16.33 -21.62 38.81
CA SER A 492 17.45 -22.56 38.75
C SER A 492 17.12 -23.90 38.07
N ARG A 493 15.83 -24.24 37.91
CA ARG A 493 15.39 -25.51 37.31
C ARG A 493 15.38 -25.50 35.78
N SER A 494 15.17 -24.36 35.13
CA SER A 494 15.16 -24.28 33.66
C SER A 494 16.57 -24.16 33.09
N PHE A 495 17.49 -23.45 33.77
CA PHE A 495 18.82 -23.15 33.24
C PHE A 495 19.73 -24.40 33.10
N TRP A 496 19.60 -25.39 33.98
CA TRP A 496 20.47 -26.58 33.99
C TRP A 496 19.92 -27.80 33.24
N ARG A 497 18.61 -27.83 32.90
CA ARG A 497 18.06 -28.88 32.01
C ARG A 497 18.58 -28.75 30.58
N THR A 498 18.97 -27.54 30.16
CA THR A 498 19.44 -27.22 28.80
C THR A 498 20.91 -27.60 28.57
N LEU A 499 21.70 -27.86 29.62
CA LEU A 499 23.09 -28.30 29.50
C LEU A 499 23.24 -29.83 29.45
N THR A 500 22.18 -30.57 29.77
CA THR A 500 22.16 -32.05 29.79
C THR A 500 21.29 -32.67 28.68
N ALA A 501 20.77 -31.88 27.76
CA ALA A 501 20.07 -32.33 26.57
C ALA A 501 20.73 -31.61 25.38
N THR A 502 21.47 -32.25 24.48
CA THR A 502 21.17 -33.42 23.65
C THR A 502 22.46 -33.96 22.97
N PRO A 503 22.46 -35.14 22.30
CA PRO A 503 21.59 -36.30 22.41
C PRO A 503 22.13 -37.37 23.40
#